data_AF-A0A962N1U3-F1
#
_entry.id   AF-A0A962N1U3-F1
#
_cell.length_a   1.000
_cell.length_b   1.000
_cell.length_c   1.000
_cell.angle_alpha   90.00
_cell.angle_beta   90.00
_cell.angle_gamma   90.00
#
_symmetry.space_group_name_H-M   'P 1'
#
loop_
_entity.id
_entity.type
_entity.pdbx_description
1 polymer ?
#
loop_
_entity_poly.entity_id
_entity_poly.type
_entity_poly.pdbx_seq_one_letter_code
_entity_poly.pdbx_strand_id
1 'polypeptide(L)'
;MFENETVMAKRHDLMAGQLAEHRQQQARSKHLLTLAMFITFLLYLLFNLHLYLGDALSWASYFSSWQSIAGFLFVLAIAVLLAGFLSWVKHHAYLHFGLYGSVPVVLFTVIGFALFAEFFSSSANQDAKSQVLLGNNAAYQQTLQAPATMAIPAPMVMDGGLTGEIAAARQTLARCEENVKRGREKHCEGDRARLEALEAGQQAQLQAQTQAGIAASQAQAQAHLEALKLNHARQDQLKADSYNPVIVMMAKFMAGFSGQDYAGHIKTAVVLVMLVVAVSFEILHHFLSHAKARADQAVMGLDLELARMDGEAIRYPAPADVA
;
A
#
# COMPACT_ATOMS: atom_id res chain seq x y z
N MET A 1 -73.34 -9.28 -5.82
CA MET A 1 -72.64 -8.18 -6.53
C MET A 1 -71.79 -8.88 -7.57
N PHE A 2 -72.30 -9.02 -8.81
CA PHE A 2 -71.56 -9.70 -9.88
C PHE A 2 -70.52 -8.70 -10.40
N GLU A 3 -69.25 -8.92 -10.09
CA GLU A 3 -68.16 -8.24 -10.80
C GLU A 3 -68.34 -8.57 -12.29
N ASN A 4 -68.40 -7.52 -13.12
CA ASN A 4 -68.60 -7.62 -14.55
C ASN A 4 -67.49 -8.50 -15.17
N GLU A 5 -67.84 -9.52 -15.98
CA GLU A 5 -66.86 -10.47 -16.57
C GLU A 5 -65.71 -9.77 -17.30
N THR A 6 -65.99 -8.61 -17.89
CA THR A 6 -64.98 -7.76 -18.54
C THR A 6 -63.95 -7.20 -17.55
N VAL A 7 -64.36 -6.90 -16.32
CA VAL A 7 -63.49 -6.42 -15.24
C VAL A 7 -62.63 -7.57 -14.71
N MET A 8 -63.18 -8.78 -14.57
CA MET A 8 -62.42 -9.96 -14.16
C MET A 8 -61.37 -10.36 -15.19
N ALA A 9 -61.73 -10.39 -16.49
CA ALA A 9 -60.80 -10.66 -17.57
C ALA A 9 -59.66 -9.62 -17.61
N LYS A 10 -59.99 -8.33 -17.42
CA LYS A 10 -58.96 -7.28 -17.40
C LYS A 10 -58.07 -7.34 -16.16
N ARG A 11 -58.62 -7.71 -15.00
CA ARG A 11 -57.86 -7.92 -13.76
C ARG A 11 -56.87 -9.08 -13.91
N HIS A 12 -57.30 -10.19 -14.49
CA HIS A 12 -56.44 -11.34 -14.80
C HIS A 12 -55.29 -10.95 -15.76
N ASP A 13 -55.60 -10.25 -16.85
CA ASP A 13 -54.60 -9.76 -17.82
C ASP A 13 -53.56 -8.83 -17.17
N LEU A 14 -54.00 -7.90 -16.31
CA LEU A 14 -53.10 -7.02 -15.56
C LEU A 14 -52.19 -7.78 -14.58
N MET A 15 -52.74 -8.75 -13.84
CA MET A 15 -51.94 -9.57 -12.92
C MET A 15 -50.94 -10.46 -13.66
N ALA A 16 -51.33 -11.05 -14.80
CA ALA A 16 -50.43 -11.82 -15.65
C ALA A 16 -49.30 -10.94 -16.21
N GLY A 17 -49.60 -9.70 -16.61
CA GLY A 17 -48.60 -8.71 -17.01
C GLY A 17 -47.61 -8.37 -15.88
N GLN A 18 -48.11 -8.08 -14.68
CA GLN A 18 -47.27 -7.81 -13.49
C GLN A 18 -46.40 -9.01 -13.11
N LEU A 19 -46.94 -10.23 -13.20
CA LEU A 19 -46.20 -11.47 -12.96
C LEU A 19 -45.03 -11.61 -13.93
N ALA A 20 -45.25 -11.36 -15.22
CA ALA A 20 -44.19 -11.42 -16.23
C ALA A 20 -43.09 -10.39 -15.95
N GLU A 21 -43.46 -9.17 -15.57
CA GLU A 21 -42.52 -8.11 -15.21
C GLU A 21 -41.70 -8.48 -13.95
N HIS A 22 -42.35 -8.99 -12.90
CA HIS A 22 -41.66 -9.42 -11.68
C HIS A 22 -40.75 -10.63 -11.91
N ARG A 23 -41.14 -11.60 -12.77
CA ARG A 23 -40.26 -12.70 -13.19
C ARG A 23 -39.03 -12.20 -13.95
N GLN A 24 -39.21 -11.22 -14.84
CA GLN A 24 -38.08 -10.61 -15.54
C GLN A 24 -37.17 -9.82 -14.58
N GLN A 25 -37.74 -9.13 -13.60
CA GLN A 25 -36.98 -8.44 -12.55
C GLN A 25 -36.21 -9.44 -11.66
N GLN A 26 -36.85 -10.54 -11.26
CA GLN A 26 -36.24 -11.63 -10.50
C GLN A 26 -35.03 -12.22 -11.23
N ALA A 27 -35.17 -12.52 -12.53
CA ALA A 27 -34.08 -13.06 -13.35
C ALA A 27 -32.91 -12.06 -13.45
N ARG A 28 -33.20 -10.78 -13.72
CA ARG A 28 -32.17 -9.72 -13.77
C ARG A 28 -31.42 -9.60 -12.44
N SER A 29 -32.14 -9.53 -11.32
CA SER A 29 -31.53 -9.44 -9.99
C SER A 29 -30.68 -10.66 -9.68
N LYS A 30 -31.12 -11.88 -10.06
CA LYS A 30 -30.32 -13.10 -9.91
C LYS A 30 -28.99 -13.01 -10.68
N HIS A 31 -29.02 -12.59 -11.94
CA HIS A 31 -27.80 -12.42 -12.74
C HIS A 31 -26.85 -11.38 -12.13
N LEU A 32 -27.38 -10.25 -11.67
CA LEU A 32 -26.57 -9.21 -11.02
C LEU A 32 -25.95 -9.71 -9.70
N LEU A 33 -26.68 -10.47 -8.88
CA LEU A 33 -26.11 -11.07 -7.67
C LEU A 33 -25.03 -12.11 -7.97
N THR A 34 -25.18 -12.91 -9.04
CA THR A 34 -24.16 -13.87 -9.46
C THR A 34 -22.91 -13.16 -9.99
N LEU A 35 -23.08 -12.08 -10.76
CA LEU A 35 -21.97 -11.23 -11.19
C LEU A 35 -21.26 -10.62 -9.98
N ALA A 36 -22.02 -10.12 -9.02
CA ALA A 36 -21.48 -9.52 -7.80
C ALA A 36 -20.68 -10.56 -6.98
N MET A 37 -21.19 -11.79 -6.83
CA MET A 37 -20.45 -12.91 -6.24
C MET A 37 -19.13 -13.19 -6.96
N PHE A 38 -19.14 -13.21 -8.30
CA PHE A 38 -17.92 -13.44 -9.08
C PHE A 38 -16.89 -12.33 -8.90
N ILE A 39 -17.34 -11.07 -8.86
CA ILE A 39 -16.47 -9.93 -8.57
C ILE A 39 -15.89 -10.05 -7.16
N THR A 40 -16.71 -10.38 -6.15
CA THR A 40 -16.25 -10.63 -4.77
C THR A 40 -15.24 -11.78 -4.72
N PHE A 41 -15.45 -12.86 -5.46
CA PHE A 41 -14.49 -13.95 -5.59
C PHE A 41 -13.13 -13.45 -6.10
N LEU A 42 -13.11 -12.65 -7.17
CA LEU A 42 -11.87 -12.11 -7.71
C LEU A 42 -11.17 -11.17 -6.73
N LEU A 43 -11.92 -10.35 -5.99
CA LEU A 43 -11.36 -9.48 -4.95
C LEU A 43 -10.75 -10.30 -3.80
N TYR A 44 -11.47 -11.31 -3.30
CA TYR A 44 -10.92 -12.21 -2.28
C TYR A 44 -9.76 -13.04 -2.81
N LEU A 45 -9.75 -13.40 -4.08
CA LEU A 45 -8.62 -14.10 -4.69
C LEU A 45 -7.39 -13.19 -4.68
N LEU A 46 -7.50 -11.95 -5.15
CA LEU A 46 -6.41 -10.97 -5.11
C LEU A 46 -5.91 -10.74 -3.68
N PHE A 47 -6.82 -10.62 -2.71
CA PHE A 47 -6.48 -10.53 -1.28
C PHE A 47 -5.66 -11.71 -0.81
N ASN A 48 -6.17 -12.93 -1.00
CA ASN A 48 -5.51 -14.15 -0.52
C ASN A 48 -4.18 -14.39 -1.23
N LEU A 49 -4.10 -14.11 -2.53
CA LEU A 49 -2.83 -14.17 -3.27
C LEU A 49 -1.81 -13.19 -2.67
N HIS A 50 -2.20 -11.94 -2.42
CA HIS A 50 -1.27 -10.97 -1.86
C HIS A 50 -0.88 -11.30 -0.40
N LEU A 51 -1.83 -11.79 0.40
CA LEU A 51 -1.59 -12.14 1.80
C LEU A 51 -0.66 -13.35 1.95
N TYR A 52 -0.86 -14.40 1.13
CA TYR A 52 -0.15 -15.66 1.29
C TYR A 52 1.05 -15.83 0.35
N LEU A 53 1.03 -15.23 -0.84
CA LEU A 53 2.07 -15.36 -1.86
C LEU A 53 2.82 -14.04 -2.13
N GLY A 54 2.35 -12.92 -1.58
CA GLY A 54 2.94 -11.60 -1.83
C GLY A 54 2.65 -11.09 -3.24
N ASP A 55 3.44 -10.11 -3.70
CA ASP A 55 3.30 -9.52 -5.03
C ASP A 55 3.70 -10.51 -6.12
N ALA A 56 2.91 -10.59 -7.19
CA ALA A 56 3.14 -11.42 -8.37
C ALA A 56 4.54 -11.18 -8.98
N LEU A 57 5.08 -9.96 -8.87
CA LEU A 57 6.41 -9.62 -9.36
C LEU A 57 7.54 -10.33 -8.60
N SER A 58 7.28 -10.73 -7.36
CA SER A 58 8.22 -11.48 -6.53
C SER A 58 8.12 -13.00 -6.70
N TRP A 59 7.10 -13.49 -7.43
CA TRP A 59 6.82 -14.92 -7.49
C TRP A 59 7.92 -15.74 -8.16
N ALA A 60 8.74 -15.10 -9.02
CA ALA A 60 9.92 -15.70 -9.62
C ALA A 60 10.84 -16.37 -8.57
N SER A 61 10.90 -15.84 -7.34
CA SER A 61 11.70 -16.39 -6.25
C SER A 61 11.26 -17.80 -5.79
N TYR A 62 9.98 -18.14 -5.92
CA TYR A 62 9.43 -19.45 -5.56
C TYR A 62 9.80 -20.56 -6.57
N PHE A 63 10.29 -20.19 -7.75
CA PHE A 63 10.67 -21.15 -8.81
C PHE A 63 12.15 -21.58 -8.74
N SER A 64 12.80 -21.34 -7.60
CA SER A 64 14.22 -21.66 -7.38
C SER A 64 14.50 -23.14 -7.07
N SER A 65 13.52 -23.87 -6.53
CA SER A 65 13.66 -25.30 -6.19
C SER A 65 12.32 -26.03 -6.30
N TRP A 66 12.35 -27.35 -6.54
CA TRP A 66 11.14 -28.17 -6.64
C TRP A 66 10.25 -28.08 -5.39
N GLN A 67 10.86 -28.08 -4.19
CA GLN A 67 10.15 -27.96 -2.92
C GLN A 67 9.43 -26.61 -2.81
N SER A 68 10.06 -25.53 -3.26
CA SER A 68 9.46 -24.19 -3.25
C SER A 68 8.31 -24.08 -4.26
N ILE A 69 8.43 -24.71 -5.42
CA ILE A 69 7.35 -24.79 -6.43
C ILE A 69 6.15 -25.56 -5.88
N ALA A 70 6.38 -26.72 -5.25
CA ALA A 70 5.31 -27.51 -4.65
C ALA A 70 4.61 -26.74 -3.51
N GLY A 71 5.37 -26.05 -2.67
CA GLY A 71 4.84 -25.17 -1.62
C GLY A 71 4.02 -24.01 -2.19
N PHE A 72 4.50 -23.37 -3.25
CA PHE A 72 3.79 -22.30 -3.95
C PHE A 72 2.44 -22.78 -4.49
N LEU A 73 2.41 -23.92 -5.19
CA LEU A 73 1.17 -24.48 -5.74
C LEU A 73 0.18 -24.89 -4.63
N PHE A 74 0.66 -25.42 -3.51
CA PHE A 74 -0.17 -25.75 -2.36
C PHE A 74 -0.82 -24.51 -1.75
N VAL A 75 -0.04 -23.46 -1.51
CA VAL A 75 -0.54 -22.19 -0.97
C VAL A 75 -1.48 -21.50 -1.97
N LEU A 76 -1.17 -21.54 -3.27
CA LEU A 76 -2.04 -21.04 -4.34
C LEU A 76 -3.40 -21.74 -4.32
N ALA A 77 -3.41 -23.08 -4.19
CA ALA A 77 -4.65 -23.84 -4.10
C ALA A 77 -5.47 -23.43 -2.87
N ILE A 78 -4.84 -23.27 -1.71
CA ILE A 78 -5.51 -22.77 -0.49
C ILE A 78 -6.09 -21.37 -0.72
N ALA A 79 -5.32 -20.46 -1.32
CA ALA A 79 -5.76 -19.09 -1.58
C ALA A 79 -7.00 -19.05 -2.49
N VAL A 80 -7.02 -19.87 -3.55
CA VAL A 80 -8.17 -20.00 -4.47
C VAL A 80 -9.38 -20.58 -3.76
N LEU A 81 -9.20 -21.67 -3.01
CA LEU A 81 -10.29 -22.33 -2.29
C LEU A 81 -10.88 -21.42 -1.20
N LEU A 82 -10.04 -20.69 -0.47
CA LEU A 82 -10.47 -19.77 0.56
C LEU A 82 -11.25 -18.59 -0.03
N ALA A 83 -10.77 -18.01 -1.14
CA ALA A 83 -11.51 -16.97 -1.86
C ALA A 83 -12.87 -17.48 -2.36
N GLY A 84 -12.91 -18.69 -2.92
CA GLY A 84 -14.13 -19.37 -3.35
C GLY A 84 -15.11 -19.52 -2.19
N PHE A 85 -14.66 -20.10 -1.08
CA PHE A 85 -15.47 -20.31 0.11
C PHE A 85 -16.05 -18.99 0.66
N LEU A 86 -15.22 -17.96 0.84
CA LEU A 86 -15.65 -16.66 1.38
C LEU A 86 -16.67 -15.97 0.48
N SER A 87 -16.46 -15.98 -0.84
CA SER A 87 -17.40 -15.37 -1.79
C SER A 87 -18.75 -16.09 -1.79
N TRP A 88 -18.74 -17.42 -1.68
CA TRP A 88 -19.95 -18.23 -1.66
C TRP A 88 -20.73 -18.04 -0.36
N VAL A 89 -20.04 -18.04 0.78
CA VAL A 89 -20.64 -17.77 2.10
C VAL A 89 -21.28 -16.38 2.11
N LYS A 90 -20.59 -15.36 1.59
CA LYS A 90 -21.13 -13.99 1.48
C LYS A 90 -22.37 -13.95 0.59
N HIS A 91 -22.33 -14.57 -0.59
CA HIS A 91 -23.48 -14.64 -1.49
C HIS A 91 -24.69 -15.36 -0.85
N HIS A 92 -24.44 -16.48 -0.18
CA HIS A 92 -25.48 -17.22 0.53
C HIS A 92 -26.08 -16.41 1.69
N ALA A 93 -25.24 -15.72 2.46
CA ALA A 93 -25.69 -14.84 3.54
C ALA A 93 -26.61 -13.72 3.01
N TYR A 94 -26.28 -13.12 1.87
CA TYR A 94 -27.16 -12.12 1.26
C TYR A 94 -28.52 -12.68 0.87
N LEU A 95 -28.57 -13.83 0.21
CA LEU A 95 -29.84 -14.47 -0.16
C LEU A 95 -30.68 -14.77 1.09
N HIS A 96 -30.04 -15.29 2.14
CA HIS A 96 -30.70 -15.56 3.41
C HIS A 96 -31.24 -14.28 4.06
N PHE A 97 -30.45 -13.20 4.15
CA PHE A 97 -30.88 -11.95 4.77
C PHE A 97 -31.96 -11.22 3.97
N GLY A 98 -31.93 -11.32 2.63
CA GLY A 98 -32.98 -10.77 1.79
C GLY A 98 -34.34 -11.40 2.07
N LEU A 99 -34.37 -12.71 2.37
CA LEU A 99 -35.60 -13.49 2.60
C LEU A 99 -36.08 -13.47 4.06
N TYR A 100 -35.18 -13.67 5.02
CA TYR A 100 -35.53 -13.90 6.44
C TYR A 100 -35.26 -12.70 7.35
N GLY A 101 -34.75 -11.60 6.78
CA GLY A 101 -34.22 -10.48 7.56
C GLY A 101 -32.85 -10.80 8.18
N SER A 102 -32.18 -9.77 8.67
CA SER A 102 -30.83 -9.88 9.21
C SER A 102 -30.81 -10.03 10.73
N VAL A 103 -30.05 -11.00 11.23
CA VAL A 103 -29.63 -11.04 12.63
C VAL A 103 -28.43 -10.10 12.81
N PRO A 104 -28.47 -9.09 13.70
CA PRO A 104 -27.40 -8.10 13.85
C PRO A 104 -26.01 -8.72 14.06
N VAL A 105 -25.91 -9.81 14.82
CA VAL A 105 -24.65 -10.52 15.11
C VAL A 105 -24.03 -11.11 13.84
N VAL A 106 -24.82 -11.74 12.98
CA VAL A 106 -24.34 -12.34 11.72
C VAL A 106 -24.00 -11.23 10.72
N LEU A 107 -24.75 -10.14 10.75
CA LEU A 107 -24.49 -8.95 9.95
C LEU A 107 -23.13 -8.34 10.33
N PHE A 108 -22.86 -8.05 11.61
CA PHE A 108 -21.56 -7.51 12.04
C PHE A 108 -20.39 -8.46 11.82
N THR A 109 -20.55 -9.76 12.02
CA THR A 109 -19.44 -10.73 11.89
C THR A 109 -19.11 -11.06 10.44
N VAL A 110 -20.11 -11.39 9.61
CA VAL A 110 -19.88 -11.76 8.21
C VAL A 110 -19.59 -10.54 7.35
N ILE A 111 -20.36 -9.46 7.50
CA ILE A 111 -20.13 -8.23 6.73
C ILE A 111 -18.90 -7.50 7.26
N GLY A 112 -18.66 -7.48 8.57
CA GLY A 112 -17.44 -6.87 9.13
C GLY A 112 -16.16 -7.57 8.64
N PHE A 113 -16.14 -8.90 8.63
CA PHE A 113 -15.01 -9.66 8.08
C PHE A 113 -14.88 -9.47 6.58
N ALA A 114 -15.99 -9.44 5.84
CA ALA A 114 -16.01 -9.19 4.41
C ALA A 114 -15.47 -7.80 4.04
N LEU A 115 -15.92 -6.76 4.76
CA LEU A 115 -15.43 -5.39 4.62
C LEU A 115 -13.95 -5.30 4.96
N PHE A 116 -13.49 -5.99 6.01
CA PHE A 116 -12.08 -6.03 6.38
C PHE A 116 -11.21 -6.70 5.30
N ALA A 117 -11.68 -7.81 4.72
CA ALA A 117 -10.97 -8.49 3.63
C ALA A 117 -10.93 -7.63 2.34
N GLU A 118 -12.04 -6.99 1.97
CA GLU A 118 -12.11 -6.08 0.80
C GLU A 118 -11.22 -4.85 1.00
N PHE A 119 -11.25 -4.28 2.21
CA PHE A 119 -10.39 -3.19 2.64
C PHE A 119 -8.92 -3.54 2.46
N PHE A 120 -8.49 -4.67 3.02
CA PHE A 120 -7.09 -5.10 2.95
C PHE A 120 -6.69 -5.40 1.49
N SER A 121 -7.55 -6.07 0.73
CA SER A 121 -7.33 -6.34 -0.70
C SER A 121 -7.06 -5.07 -1.50
N SER A 122 -7.89 -4.05 -1.26
CA SER A 122 -7.84 -2.82 -2.05
C SER A 122 -6.65 -1.95 -1.65
N SER A 123 -6.26 -1.96 -0.37
CA SER A 123 -5.02 -1.33 0.10
C SER A 123 -3.79 -2.01 -0.51
N ALA A 124 -3.72 -3.34 -0.45
CA ALA A 124 -2.63 -4.12 -1.02
C ALA A 124 -2.45 -3.87 -2.52
N ASN A 125 -3.56 -3.78 -3.27
CA ASN A 125 -3.52 -3.51 -4.70
C ASN A 125 -3.02 -2.08 -5.01
N GLN A 126 -3.34 -1.09 -4.17
CA GLN A 126 -2.77 0.27 -4.32
C GLN A 126 -1.28 0.29 -4.03
N ASP A 127 -0.83 -0.45 -3.02
CA ASP A 127 0.60 -0.56 -2.69
C ASP A 127 1.39 -1.29 -3.79
N ALA A 128 0.86 -2.37 -4.36
CA ALA A 128 1.49 -3.05 -5.50
C ALA A 128 1.56 -2.14 -6.74
N LYS A 129 0.47 -1.42 -7.04
CA LYS A 129 0.44 -0.47 -8.16
C LYS A 129 1.42 0.68 -7.96
N SER A 130 1.51 1.24 -6.75
CA SER A 130 2.43 2.33 -6.44
C SER A 130 3.88 1.86 -6.59
N GLN A 131 4.21 0.65 -6.11
CA GLN A 131 5.54 0.04 -6.27
C GLN A 131 5.94 -0.16 -7.75
N VAL A 132 5.02 -0.60 -8.62
CA VAL A 132 5.29 -0.71 -10.06
C VAL A 132 5.61 0.66 -10.67
N LEU A 133 4.81 1.68 -10.36
CA LEU A 133 5.01 3.03 -10.86
C LEU A 133 6.33 3.62 -10.36
N LEU A 134 6.68 3.33 -9.10
CA LEU A 134 7.94 3.74 -8.48
C LEU A 134 9.15 3.03 -9.10
N GLY A 135 9.04 1.73 -9.35
CA GLY A 135 10.09 0.92 -9.99
C GLY A 135 10.45 1.43 -11.38
N ASN A 136 9.47 1.95 -12.11
CA ASN A 136 9.64 2.56 -13.42
C ASN A 136 10.05 4.05 -13.37
N ASN A 137 10.14 4.66 -12.19
CA ASN A 137 10.45 6.08 -12.06
C ASN A 137 11.97 6.32 -12.02
N ALA A 138 12.50 6.93 -13.08
CA ALA A 138 13.93 7.25 -13.20
C ALA A 138 14.45 8.14 -12.05
N ALA A 139 13.64 9.08 -11.57
CA ALA A 139 14.03 9.95 -10.45
C ALA A 139 14.13 9.17 -9.14
N TYR A 140 13.29 8.15 -8.93
CA TYR A 140 13.40 7.26 -7.78
C TYR A 140 14.65 6.36 -7.88
N GLN A 141 14.90 5.77 -9.05
CA GLN A 141 16.09 4.94 -9.29
C GLN A 141 17.41 5.71 -9.07
N GLN A 142 17.46 6.99 -9.44
CA GLN A 142 18.61 7.87 -9.17
C GLN A 142 18.88 8.04 -7.67
N THR A 143 17.83 8.12 -6.83
CA THR A 143 18.04 8.22 -5.37
C THR A 143 18.63 6.95 -4.76
N LEU A 144 18.43 5.78 -5.38
CA LEU A 144 19.02 4.51 -4.93
C LEU A 144 20.52 4.41 -5.26
N GLN A 145 20.98 5.11 -6.29
CA GLN A 145 22.38 5.11 -6.76
C GLN A 145 23.23 6.24 -6.15
N ALA A 146 22.60 7.20 -5.47
CA ALA A 146 23.23 8.40 -4.93
C ALA A 146 24.32 8.25 -3.83
N PRO A 147 24.49 7.13 -3.07
CA PRO A 147 25.47 7.13 -1.98
C PRO A 147 26.92 6.88 -2.41
N ALA A 148 27.23 6.53 -3.67
CA ALA A 148 28.53 5.97 -4.03
C ALA A 148 29.65 6.99 -4.32
N THR A 149 29.35 8.27 -4.44
CA THR A 149 30.34 9.25 -4.93
C THR A 149 30.41 10.48 -4.03
N MET A 150 31.10 10.41 -2.88
CA MET A 150 31.68 11.62 -2.30
C MET A 150 33.07 11.39 -1.68
N ALA A 151 33.95 12.31 -2.08
CA ALA A 151 35.41 12.31 -1.98
C ALA A 151 36.00 11.90 -0.62
N ILE A 152 36.93 10.94 -0.71
CA ILE A 152 37.96 10.68 0.31
C ILE A 152 38.68 12.00 0.59
N PRO A 153 38.89 12.41 1.85
CA PRO A 153 39.60 13.64 2.17
C PRO A 153 40.98 13.62 1.51
N ALA A 154 41.36 14.74 0.89
CA ALA A 154 42.66 14.88 0.23
C ALA A 154 43.79 14.50 1.22
N PRO A 155 44.81 13.74 0.77
CA PRO A 155 45.89 13.31 1.65
C PRO A 155 46.61 14.54 2.24
N MET A 156 46.91 14.46 3.55
CA MET A 156 47.67 15.49 4.27
C MET A 156 49.00 15.78 3.56
N VAL A 157 49.18 17.00 3.09
CA VAL A 157 50.43 17.46 2.49
C VAL A 157 51.33 17.97 3.63
N MET A 158 52.32 17.17 4.00
CA MET A 158 53.42 17.61 4.87
C MET A 158 54.33 18.55 4.10
N ASP A 159 54.63 19.71 4.68
CA ASP A 159 55.50 20.70 4.06
C ASP A 159 56.97 20.23 4.11
N GLY A 160 57.49 19.80 2.95
CA GLY A 160 58.82 19.19 2.84
C GLY A 160 59.98 20.13 3.20
N GLY A 161 59.76 21.45 3.15
CA GLY A 161 60.79 22.46 3.45
C GLY A 161 61.22 22.48 4.92
N LEU A 162 60.25 22.45 5.84
CA LEU A 162 60.50 22.51 7.29
C LEU A 162 61.28 21.28 7.80
N THR A 163 61.02 20.12 7.19
CA THR A 163 61.71 18.85 7.51
C THR A 163 63.19 18.91 7.15
N GLY A 164 63.53 19.57 6.03
CA GLY A 164 64.92 19.79 5.62
C GLY A 164 65.67 20.77 6.53
N GLU A 165 64.99 21.82 7.00
CA GLU A 165 65.58 22.81 7.92
C GLU A 165 65.86 22.23 9.30
N ILE A 166 64.98 21.36 9.82
CA ILE A 166 65.21 20.63 11.07
C ILE A 166 66.42 19.69 10.93
N ALA A 167 66.55 18.99 9.79
CA ALA A 167 67.71 18.12 9.54
C ALA A 167 69.03 18.91 9.49
N ALA A 168 69.03 20.09 8.86
CA ALA A 168 70.18 20.97 8.81
C ALA A 168 70.53 21.56 10.19
N ALA A 169 69.53 21.95 10.98
CA ALA A 169 69.72 22.45 12.35
C ALA A 169 70.28 21.36 13.28
N ARG A 170 69.78 20.11 13.19
CA ARG A 170 70.33 18.95 13.92
C ARG A 170 71.79 18.68 13.57
N GLN A 171 72.13 18.75 12.28
CA GLN A 171 73.50 18.55 11.83
C GLN A 171 74.45 19.64 12.34
N THR A 172 73.98 20.89 12.41
CA THR A 172 74.77 22.03 12.90
C THR A 172 75.02 21.91 14.40
N LEU A 173 74.00 21.54 15.18
CA LEU A 173 74.12 21.29 16.61
C LEU A 173 75.09 20.14 16.92
N ALA A 174 75.01 19.03 16.17
CA ALA A 174 75.93 17.90 16.35
C ALA A 174 77.40 18.28 16.10
N ARG A 175 77.66 19.16 15.11
CA ARG A 175 79.01 19.69 14.85
C ARG A 175 79.49 20.61 15.96
N CYS A 176 78.62 21.47 16.48
CA CYS A 176 78.93 22.35 17.61
C CYS A 176 79.29 21.53 18.86
N GLU A 177 78.50 20.51 19.20
CA GLU A 177 78.77 19.65 20.37
C GLU A 177 80.11 18.90 20.25
N GLU A 178 80.49 18.48 19.04
CA GLU A 178 81.79 17.86 18.77
C GLU A 178 82.95 18.86 18.93
N ASN A 179 82.75 20.11 18.52
CA ASN A 179 83.73 21.19 18.67
C ASN A 179 83.89 21.65 20.12
N VAL A 180 82.82 21.69 20.91
CA VAL A 180 82.87 21.94 22.36
C VAL A 180 83.67 20.85 23.07
N LYS A 181 83.44 19.56 22.74
CA LYS A 181 84.24 18.44 23.29
C LYS A 181 85.73 18.53 22.94
N ARG A 182 86.05 19.15 21.80
CA ARG A 182 87.42 19.43 21.34
C ARG A 182 87.99 20.75 21.88
N GLY A 183 87.25 21.48 22.72
CA GLY A 183 87.67 22.75 23.32
C GLY A 183 87.72 23.94 22.35
N ARG A 184 87.11 23.81 21.16
CA ARG A 184 87.15 24.85 20.11
C ARG A 184 85.98 25.84 20.18
N GLU A 185 84.94 25.53 20.93
CA GLU A 185 83.75 26.36 21.13
C GLU A 185 83.35 26.37 22.62
N LYS A 186 82.81 27.50 23.12
CA LYS A 186 82.47 27.68 24.54
C LYS A 186 81.08 27.16 24.92
N HIS A 187 80.10 27.20 24.01
CA HIS A 187 78.73 26.73 24.25
C HIS A 187 77.96 26.56 22.93
N CYS A 188 76.95 25.68 22.91
CA CYS A 188 76.05 25.42 21.76
C CYS A 188 74.61 25.89 21.96
N GLU A 189 74.37 26.78 22.93
CA GLU A 189 73.01 27.17 23.34
C GLU A 189 72.19 27.83 22.23
N GLY A 190 72.82 28.60 21.33
CA GLY A 190 72.13 29.24 20.19
C GLY A 190 71.63 28.23 19.14
N ASP A 191 72.44 27.24 18.79
CA ASP A 191 72.04 26.17 17.86
C ASP A 191 70.96 25.27 18.47
N ARG A 192 71.01 25.08 19.79
CA ARG A 192 70.00 24.34 20.56
C ARG A 192 68.67 25.08 20.61
N ALA A 193 68.70 26.37 20.90
CA ALA A 193 67.50 27.22 20.87
C ALA A 193 66.88 27.28 19.46
N ARG A 194 67.71 27.29 18.41
CA ARG A 194 67.24 27.26 17.02
C ARG A 194 66.57 25.94 16.64
N LEU A 195 67.12 24.80 17.07
CA LEU A 195 66.50 23.50 16.87
C LEU A 195 65.17 23.39 17.63
N GLU A 196 65.16 23.79 18.91
CA GLU A 196 63.95 23.79 19.75
C GLU A 196 62.85 24.68 19.16
N ALA A 197 63.20 25.85 18.59
CA ALA A 197 62.23 26.73 17.92
C ALA A 197 61.64 26.11 16.64
N LEU A 198 62.45 25.40 15.84
CA LEU A 198 62.00 24.72 14.62
C LEU A 198 61.13 23.50 14.94
N GLU A 199 61.48 22.72 15.96
CA GLU A 199 60.69 21.58 16.43
C GLU A 199 59.35 22.05 17.05
N ALA A 200 59.37 23.14 17.82
CA ALA A 200 58.14 23.78 18.34
C ALA A 200 57.25 24.31 17.21
N GLY A 201 57.83 24.91 16.17
CA GLY A 201 57.11 25.35 14.98
C GLY A 201 56.46 24.20 14.20
N GLN A 202 57.18 23.08 14.02
CA GLN A 202 56.65 21.87 13.40
C GLN A 202 55.48 21.29 14.21
N GLN A 203 55.62 21.24 15.53
CA GLN A 203 54.60 20.68 16.42
C GLN A 203 53.34 21.55 16.46
N ALA A 204 53.47 22.88 16.44
CA ALA A 204 52.35 23.80 16.30
C ALA A 204 51.62 23.63 14.96
N GLN A 205 52.37 23.45 13.86
CA GLN A 205 51.80 23.23 12.53
C GLN A 205 51.05 21.90 12.43
N LEU A 206 51.61 20.82 13.00
CA LEU A 206 50.95 19.52 13.12
C LEU A 206 49.65 19.60 13.93
N GLN A 207 49.66 20.30 15.07
CA GLN A 207 48.46 20.48 15.88
C GLN A 207 47.38 21.30 15.15
N ALA A 208 47.77 22.38 14.47
CA ALA A 208 46.86 23.19 13.67
C ALA A 208 46.24 22.40 12.50
N GLN A 209 47.04 21.61 11.78
CA GLN A 209 46.54 20.73 10.71
C GLN A 209 45.64 19.62 11.24
N THR A 210 45.97 19.03 12.39
CA THR A 210 45.13 17.99 13.01
C THR A 210 43.77 18.56 13.42
N GLN A 211 43.74 19.75 14.02
CA GLN A 211 42.48 20.42 14.38
C GLN A 211 41.66 20.82 13.15
N ALA A 212 42.31 21.34 12.10
CA ALA A 212 41.64 21.64 10.83
C ALA A 212 41.07 20.38 10.16
N GLY A 213 41.81 19.26 10.18
CA GLY A 213 41.36 17.97 9.67
C GLY A 213 40.18 17.40 10.45
N ILE A 214 40.19 17.50 11.79
CA ILE A 214 39.07 17.07 12.64
C ILE A 214 37.82 17.93 12.34
N ALA A 215 37.95 19.25 12.27
CA ALA A 215 36.84 20.15 11.97
C ALA A 215 36.26 19.90 10.56
N ALA A 216 37.11 19.70 9.55
CA ALA A 216 36.69 19.36 8.20
C ALA A 216 35.95 18.01 8.16
N SER A 217 36.45 16.98 8.88
CA SER A 217 35.80 15.67 8.96
C SER A 217 34.42 15.74 9.62
N GLN A 218 34.26 16.55 10.67
CA GLN A 218 32.99 16.74 11.35
C GLN A 218 31.97 17.49 10.48
N ALA A 219 32.40 18.55 9.79
CA ALA A 219 31.55 19.27 8.85
C ALA A 219 31.09 18.38 7.68
N GLN A 220 31.99 17.55 7.15
CA GLN A 220 31.67 16.62 6.07
C GLN A 220 30.74 15.50 6.54
N ALA A 221 30.91 15.00 7.78
CA ALA A 221 30.00 14.03 8.38
C ALA A 221 28.59 14.60 8.59
N GLN A 222 28.47 15.86 9.03
CA GLN A 222 27.18 16.53 9.17
C GLN A 222 26.50 16.76 7.82
N ALA A 223 27.24 17.26 6.83
CA ALA A 223 26.73 17.45 5.47
C ALA A 223 26.26 16.12 4.84
N HIS A 224 26.98 15.02 5.10
CA HIS A 224 26.56 13.68 4.67
C HIS A 224 25.26 13.23 5.33
N LEU A 225 25.12 13.48 6.63
CA LEU A 225 23.91 13.11 7.38
C LEU A 225 22.69 13.93 6.92
N GLU A 226 22.89 15.20 6.59
CA GLU A 226 21.86 16.05 5.98
C GLU A 226 21.49 15.61 4.56
N ALA A 227 22.48 15.27 3.72
CA ALA A 227 22.24 14.76 2.37
C ALA A 227 21.46 13.43 2.38
N LEU A 228 21.79 12.53 3.32
CA LEU A 228 21.04 11.28 3.53
C LEU A 228 19.59 11.57 3.94
N LYS A 229 19.37 12.49 4.90
CA LYS A 229 18.02 12.90 5.32
C LYS A 229 17.22 13.46 4.14
N LEU A 230 17.81 14.32 3.32
CA LEU A 230 17.13 14.89 2.16
C LEU A 230 16.79 13.83 1.12
N ASN A 231 17.69 12.87 0.88
CA ASN A 231 17.44 11.76 -0.04
C ASN A 231 16.32 10.85 0.46
N HIS A 232 16.27 10.53 1.75
CA HIS A 232 15.17 9.77 2.34
C HIS A 232 13.83 10.51 2.25
N ALA A 233 13.81 11.82 2.57
CA ALA A 233 12.61 12.64 2.43
C ALA A 233 12.10 12.67 0.97
N ARG A 234 13.02 12.80 -0.01
CA ARG A 234 12.68 12.75 -1.43
C ARG A 234 12.16 11.37 -1.85
N GLN A 235 12.72 10.29 -1.33
CA GLN A 235 12.22 8.94 -1.57
C GLN A 235 10.79 8.76 -1.05
N ASP A 236 10.51 9.25 0.15
CA ASP A 236 9.19 9.15 0.77
C ASP A 236 8.14 9.99 0.01
N GLN A 237 8.53 11.17 -0.48
CA GLN A 237 7.68 11.98 -1.34
C GLN A 237 7.39 11.30 -2.69
N LEU A 238 8.41 10.75 -3.35
CA LEU A 238 8.23 10.03 -4.62
C LEU A 238 7.36 8.77 -4.44
N LYS A 239 7.47 8.08 -3.31
CA LYS A 239 6.56 7.00 -2.92
C LYS A 239 5.13 7.51 -2.76
N ALA A 240 4.93 8.60 -2.04
CA ALA A 240 3.61 9.20 -1.83
C ALA A 240 2.95 9.63 -3.15
N ASP A 241 3.71 10.23 -4.07
CA ASP A 241 3.23 10.70 -5.37
C ASP A 241 2.88 9.56 -6.35
N SER A 242 3.41 8.34 -6.12
CA SER A 242 3.11 7.17 -6.95
C SER A 242 1.71 6.58 -6.72
N TYR A 243 0.99 7.02 -5.68
CA TYR A 243 -0.38 6.61 -5.41
C TYR A 243 -1.39 7.31 -6.33
N ASN A 244 -2.60 6.75 -6.45
CA ASN A 244 -3.68 7.31 -7.26
C ASN A 244 -4.02 8.77 -6.84
N PRO A 245 -4.24 9.72 -7.77
CA PRO A 245 -4.57 11.12 -7.44
C PRO A 245 -5.68 11.33 -6.41
N VAL A 246 -6.69 10.46 -6.35
CA VAL A 246 -7.75 10.54 -5.32
C VAL A 246 -7.21 10.30 -3.91
N ILE A 247 -6.28 9.35 -3.75
CA ILE A 247 -5.60 9.07 -2.47
C ILE A 247 -4.71 10.26 -2.10
N VAL A 248 -3.95 10.79 -3.06
CA VAL A 248 -3.09 11.96 -2.85
C VAL A 248 -3.93 13.19 -2.47
N MET A 249 -5.07 13.42 -3.13
CA MET A 249 -6.00 14.50 -2.79
C MET A 249 -6.52 14.35 -1.35
N MET A 250 -6.96 13.15 -0.96
CA MET A 250 -7.44 12.89 0.39
C MET A 250 -6.33 13.05 1.44
N ALA A 251 -5.11 12.62 1.13
CA ALA A 251 -3.95 12.82 2.00
C ALA A 251 -3.61 14.30 2.18
N LYS A 252 -3.64 15.09 1.10
CA LYS A 252 -3.45 16.55 1.14
C LYS A 252 -4.56 17.26 1.91
N PHE A 253 -5.80 16.81 1.77
CA PHE A 253 -6.91 17.31 2.56
C PHE A 253 -6.67 17.10 4.05
N MET A 254 -6.32 15.88 4.48
CA MET A 254 -6.02 15.58 5.89
C MET A 254 -4.81 16.36 6.42
N ALA A 255 -3.76 16.50 5.62
CA ALA A 255 -2.60 17.34 5.93
C ALA A 255 -2.99 18.79 6.21
N GLY A 256 -3.97 19.33 5.46
CA GLY A 256 -4.51 20.66 5.67
C GLY A 256 -5.18 20.86 7.04
N PHE A 257 -5.68 19.79 7.68
CA PHE A 257 -6.28 19.85 9.03
C PHE A 257 -5.27 19.53 10.13
N SER A 258 -4.30 18.65 9.88
CA SER A 258 -3.32 18.21 10.88
C SER A 258 -2.09 19.13 10.98
N GLY A 259 -1.81 19.93 9.94
CA GLY A 259 -0.58 20.72 9.83
C GLY A 259 0.68 19.88 9.56
N GLN A 260 0.53 18.58 9.29
CA GLN A 260 1.62 17.65 9.01
C GLN A 260 1.81 17.45 7.49
N ASP A 261 2.93 16.84 7.10
CA ASP A 261 3.18 16.51 5.70
C ASP A 261 2.19 15.44 5.20
N TYR A 262 1.68 15.63 3.98
CA TYR A 262 0.67 14.74 3.38
C TYR A 262 1.21 13.34 3.12
N ALA A 263 2.52 13.19 2.93
CA ALA A 263 3.16 11.88 2.78
C ALA A 263 2.89 10.96 3.98
N GLY A 264 2.84 11.52 5.20
CA GLY A 264 2.50 10.80 6.42
C GLY A 264 1.03 10.33 6.48
N HIS A 265 0.16 10.95 5.70
CA HIS A 265 -1.27 10.65 5.66
C HIS A 265 -1.69 9.72 4.53
N ILE A 266 -0.79 9.35 3.61
CA ILE A 266 -1.11 8.51 2.44
C ILE A 266 -1.73 7.18 2.87
N LYS A 267 -1.16 6.48 3.86
CA LYS A 267 -1.71 5.21 4.34
C LYS A 267 -3.12 5.38 4.89
N THR A 268 -3.35 6.38 5.73
CA THR A 268 -4.68 6.70 6.24
C THR A 268 -5.66 7.07 5.12
N ALA A 269 -5.18 7.76 4.08
CA ALA A 269 -5.98 8.14 2.92
C ALA A 269 -6.39 6.91 2.08
N VAL A 270 -5.45 5.99 1.84
CA VAL A 270 -5.74 4.68 1.23
C VAL A 270 -6.84 4.00 2.05
N VAL A 271 -6.67 3.95 3.37
CA VAL A 271 -7.61 3.27 4.26
C VAL A 271 -9.02 3.83 4.16
N LEU A 272 -9.15 5.15 4.25
CA LEU A 272 -10.45 5.83 4.20
C LEU A 272 -11.13 5.69 2.83
N VAL A 273 -10.39 5.90 1.74
CA VAL A 273 -10.95 5.79 0.39
C VAL A 273 -11.41 4.34 0.14
N MET A 274 -10.65 3.35 0.59
CA MET A 274 -11.04 1.94 0.41
C MET A 274 -12.19 1.53 1.30
N LEU A 275 -12.30 2.07 2.52
CA LEU A 275 -13.48 1.87 3.34
C LEU A 275 -14.75 2.40 2.66
N VAL A 276 -14.69 3.59 2.06
CA VAL A 276 -15.84 4.18 1.33
C VAL A 276 -16.25 3.30 0.15
N VAL A 277 -15.29 2.81 -0.63
CA VAL A 277 -15.56 1.89 -1.74
C VAL A 277 -16.18 0.59 -1.24
N ALA A 278 -15.60 -0.04 -0.21
CA ALA A 278 -16.12 -1.28 0.36
C ALA A 278 -17.56 -1.12 0.90
N VAL A 279 -17.83 -0.05 1.64
CA VAL A 279 -19.18 0.27 2.13
C VAL A 279 -20.16 0.48 0.97
N SER A 280 -19.74 1.14 -0.11
CA SER A 280 -20.58 1.34 -1.29
C SER A 280 -20.93 0.02 -1.98
N PHE A 281 -19.96 -0.89 -2.11
CA PHE A 281 -20.19 -2.24 -2.61
C PHE A 281 -21.16 -3.02 -1.72
N GLU A 282 -21.02 -2.91 -0.41
CA GLU A 282 -21.88 -3.58 0.56
C GLU A 282 -23.34 -3.12 0.47
N ILE A 283 -23.56 -1.80 0.39
CA ILE A 283 -24.89 -1.20 0.19
C ILE A 283 -25.52 -1.71 -1.11
N LEU A 284 -24.74 -1.79 -2.19
CA LEU A 284 -25.24 -2.26 -3.48
C LEU A 284 -25.64 -3.75 -3.44
N HIS A 285 -24.84 -4.60 -2.80
CA HIS A 285 -25.18 -6.02 -2.63
C HIS A 285 -26.44 -6.21 -1.77
N HIS A 286 -26.55 -5.46 -0.68
CA HIS A 286 -27.73 -5.49 0.19
C HIS A 286 -28.98 -5.05 -0.56
N PHE A 287 -28.90 -3.95 -1.34
CA PHE A 287 -29.99 -3.47 -2.18
C PHE A 287 -30.42 -4.53 -3.20
N LEU A 288 -29.48 -5.13 -3.92
CA LEU A 288 -29.77 -6.17 -4.92
C LEU A 288 -30.43 -7.40 -4.29
N SER A 289 -29.96 -7.82 -3.11
CA SER A 289 -30.56 -8.94 -2.39
C SER A 289 -32.02 -8.66 -2.01
N HIS A 290 -32.29 -7.48 -1.44
CA HIS A 290 -33.67 -7.09 -1.11
C HIS A 290 -34.55 -6.90 -2.34
N ALA A 291 -33.99 -6.42 -3.45
CA ALA A 291 -34.72 -6.31 -4.72
C ALA A 291 -35.12 -7.69 -5.25
N LYS A 292 -34.21 -8.68 -5.16
CA LYS A 292 -34.52 -10.08 -5.49
C LYS A 292 -35.60 -10.66 -4.58
N ALA A 293 -35.46 -10.52 -3.27
CA ALA A 293 -36.42 -11.09 -2.32
C ALA A 293 -37.83 -10.51 -2.48
N ARG A 294 -37.94 -9.19 -2.72
CA ARG A 294 -39.22 -8.55 -3.03
C ARG A 294 -39.84 -9.07 -4.33
N ALA A 295 -39.02 -9.25 -5.38
CA ALA A 295 -39.49 -9.84 -6.63
C ALA A 295 -39.95 -11.30 -6.44
N ASP A 296 -39.20 -12.11 -5.66
CA ASP A 296 -39.58 -13.49 -5.34
C ASP A 296 -40.94 -13.54 -4.61
N GLN A 297 -41.13 -12.69 -3.59
CA GLN A 297 -42.40 -12.59 -2.85
C GLN A 297 -43.56 -12.13 -3.72
N ALA A 298 -43.34 -11.15 -4.60
CA ALA A 298 -44.36 -10.65 -5.52
C ALA A 298 -44.77 -11.72 -6.55
N VAL A 299 -43.80 -12.47 -7.10
CA VAL A 299 -44.08 -13.60 -8.01
C VAL A 299 -44.91 -14.66 -7.30
N MET A 300 -44.53 -15.09 -6.09
CA MET A 300 -45.28 -16.09 -5.33
C MET A 300 -46.70 -15.62 -4.99
N GLY A 301 -46.85 -14.34 -4.61
CA GLY A 301 -48.16 -13.75 -4.32
C GLY A 301 -49.07 -13.70 -5.54
N LEU A 302 -48.57 -13.19 -6.66
CA LEU A 302 -49.32 -13.10 -7.92
C LEU A 302 -49.65 -14.47 -8.51
N ASP A 303 -48.72 -15.44 -8.44
CA ASP A 303 -48.98 -16.81 -8.89
C ASP A 303 -50.10 -17.47 -8.05
N LEU A 304 -50.14 -17.24 -6.73
CA LEU A 304 -51.21 -17.74 -5.86
C LEU A 304 -52.56 -17.05 -6.14
N GLU A 305 -52.57 -15.74 -6.38
CA GLU A 305 -53.79 -14.99 -6.71
C GLU A 305 -54.35 -15.38 -8.07
N LEU A 306 -53.50 -15.53 -9.10
CA LEU A 306 -53.89 -16.03 -10.42
C LEU A 306 -54.46 -17.44 -10.33
N ALA A 307 -53.79 -18.36 -9.63
CA ALA A 307 -54.28 -19.72 -9.43
C ALA A 307 -55.64 -19.75 -8.70
N ARG A 308 -55.88 -18.82 -7.76
CA ARG A 308 -57.17 -18.68 -7.10
C ARG A 308 -58.26 -18.20 -8.06
N MET A 309 -57.99 -17.20 -8.90
CA MET A 309 -58.94 -16.71 -9.90
C MET A 309 -59.28 -17.78 -10.94
N ASP A 310 -58.28 -18.54 -11.40
CA ASP A 310 -58.49 -19.68 -12.31
C ASP A 310 -59.35 -20.78 -11.66
N GLY A 311 -59.09 -21.09 -10.39
CA GLY A 311 -59.88 -22.04 -9.61
C GLY A 311 -61.31 -21.58 -9.32
N GLU A 312 -61.53 -20.27 -9.10
CA GLU A 312 -62.86 -19.68 -8.93
C GLU A 312 -63.65 -19.62 -10.25
N ALA A 313 -62.97 -19.35 -11.38
CA ALA A 313 -63.56 -19.40 -12.72
C ALA A 313 -64.05 -20.82 -13.11
N ILE A 314 -63.38 -21.87 -12.63
CA ILE A 314 -63.82 -23.27 -12.81
C ILE A 314 -65.06 -23.61 -11.95
N ARG A 315 -65.29 -22.92 -10.81
CA ARG A 315 -66.42 -23.19 -9.90
C ARG A 315 -67.71 -22.47 -10.28
N TYR A 316 -67.64 -21.39 -11.05
CA TYR A 316 -68.81 -20.70 -11.59
C TYR A 316 -68.75 -20.76 -13.13
N PRO A 317 -69.10 -21.91 -13.75
CA PRO A 317 -69.44 -21.87 -15.16
C PRO A 317 -70.61 -20.88 -15.34
N ALA A 318 -70.50 -20.01 -16.34
CA ALA A 318 -71.60 -19.13 -16.74
C ALA A 318 -72.90 -19.95 -16.81
N PRO A 319 -74.04 -19.44 -16.30
CA PRO A 319 -75.31 -20.13 -16.48
C PRO A 319 -75.48 -20.33 -17.98
N ALA A 320 -75.50 -21.59 -18.42
CA ALA A 320 -75.79 -21.92 -19.79
C ALA A 320 -77.14 -21.29 -20.11
N ASP A 321 -77.17 -20.39 -21.10
CA ASP A 321 -78.40 -19.82 -21.62
C ASP A 321 -79.35 -20.97 -21.96
N VAL A 322 -80.36 -21.16 -21.11
CA VAL A 322 -81.44 -22.12 -21.34
C VAL A 322 -82.34 -21.49 -22.40
N ALA A 323 -82.07 -21.84 -23.66
CA ALA A 323 -83.00 -21.65 -24.77
C ALA A 323 -84.12 -22.69 -24.73
#